data_AF-A0ABD1C151-F1
#
_entry.id   AF-A0ABD1C151-F1
#
_cell.length_a   1.000
_cell.length_b   1.000
_cell.length_c   1.000
_cell.angle_alpha   90.00
_cell.angle_beta   90.00
_cell.angle_gamma   90.00
#
_symmetry.space_group_name_H-M   'P 1'
#
loop_
_entity.id
_entity.type
_entity.pdbx_description
1 polymer ?
#
loop_
_entity_poly.entity_id
_entity_poly.type
_entity_poly.pdbx_seq_one_letter_code
_entity_poly.pdbx_strand_id
1 'polypeptide(L)'
;MGKFKDKNVAKCAAGMGLCFSSTYATVDVLPHEVDTELPDIKRNGYVFSDGFGKITPDLAHEVLEKLKLDVHCTSCAYQIRYAGFRGVFARWPSRGDTIRLALRDSMKNFNSKHTILEICSWTRFQPGFLNRQIITLLSVLGVPDEIFCDMQESMLYKLNRILDDTDVAFEILTASCAEKGNT
;
A
#
# COMPACT_ATOMS: atom_id res chain seq x y z
N MET A 1 9.55 -18.35 -10.65
CA MET A 1 8.10 -18.61 -10.77
C MET A 1 7.64 -19.70 -9.80
N GLY A 2 6.37 -19.66 -9.38
CA GLY A 2 5.80 -20.52 -8.36
C GLY A 2 5.10 -21.78 -8.87
N LYS A 3 4.65 -22.63 -7.94
CA LYS A 3 3.80 -23.80 -8.20
C LYS A 3 2.34 -23.42 -7.95
N PHE A 4 1.57 -23.34 -9.03
CA PHE A 4 0.12 -23.10 -9.00
C PHE A 4 -0.60 -24.45 -8.95
N LYS A 5 -1.30 -24.75 -7.85
CA LYS A 5 -2.00 -26.03 -7.66
C LYS A 5 -3.52 -25.88 -7.54
N ASP A 6 -4.04 -24.67 -7.77
CA ASP A 6 -5.48 -24.41 -7.67
C ASP A 6 -6.24 -25.14 -8.78
N LYS A 7 -7.25 -25.91 -8.38
CA LYS A 7 -8.15 -26.64 -9.31
C LYS A 7 -9.05 -25.69 -10.10
N ASN A 8 -9.29 -24.49 -9.56
CA ASN A 8 -10.09 -23.47 -10.24
C ASN A 8 -9.21 -22.67 -11.20
N VAL A 9 -9.50 -22.78 -12.49
CA VAL A 9 -8.72 -22.14 -13.57
C VAL A 9 -8.69 -20.62 -13.43
N ALA A 10 -9.80 -19.98 -13.05
CA ALA A 10 -9.86 -18.54 -12.88
C ALA A 10 -8.98 -18.05 -11.70
N LYS A 11 -9.00 -18.77 -10.57
CA LYS A 11 -8.10 -18.47 -9.43
C LYS A 11 -6.64 -18.70 -9.80
N CYS A 12 -6.35 -19.78 -10.53
CA CYS A 12 -5.01 -20.11 -10.99
C CYS A 12 -4.46 -19.01 -11.94
N ALA A 13 -5.26 -18.57 -12.91
CA ALA A 13 -4.92 -17.47 -13.82
C ALA A 13 -4.70 -16.15 -13.07
N ALA A 14 -5.56 -15.81 -12.11
CA ALA A 14 -5.38 -14.62 -11.27
C ALA A 14 -4.09 -14.70 -10.44
N GLY A 15 -3.75 -15.88 -9.91
CA GLY A 15 -2.49 -16.13 -9.20
C GLY A 15 -1.26 -15.97 -10.08
N MET A 16 -1.30 -16.48 -11.32
CA MET A 16 -0.24 -16.26 -12.32
C MET A 16 -0.09 -14.78 -12.68
N GLY A 17 -1.20 -14.05 -12.80
CA GLY A 17 -1.22 -12.62 -13.06
C GLY A 17 -0.41 -11.80 -12.04
N LEU A 18 -0.31 -12.27 -10.80
CA LEU A 18 0.47 -11.60 -9.76
C LEU A 18 1.96 -11.50 -10.10
N CYS A 19 2.50 -12.49 -10.82
CA CYS A 19 3.91 -12.51 -11.25
C CYS A 19 4.23 -11.45 -12.31
N PHE A 20 3.23 -10.77 -12.88
CA PHE A 20 3.40 -9.70 -13.87
C PHE A 20 3.11 -8.31 -13.28
N SER A 21 2.96 -8.21 -11.95
CA SER A 21 2.86 -6.90 -11.30
C SER A 21 4.15 -6.12 -11.52
N SER A 22 4.06 -4.83 -11.81
CA SER A 22 5.24 -3.96 -11.78
C SER A 22 5.72 -3.83 -10.32
N THR A 23 6.96 -4.23 -10.07
CA THR A 23 7.57 -4.30 -8.75
C THR A 23 9.00 -3.77 -8.77
N TYR A 24 9.43 -3.23 -7.64
CA TYR A 24 10.83 -2.91 -7.39
C TYR A 24 11.45 -4.06 -6.58
N ALA A 25 12.44 -4.75 -7.14
CA ALA A 25 13.23 -5.73 -6.41
C ALA A 25 14.14 -5.02 -5.41
N THR A 26 14.11 -5.44 -4.13
CA THR A 26 14.81 -4.73 -3.05
C THR A 26 15.87 -5.60 -2.37
N VAL A 27 15.49 -6.32 -1.32
CA VAL A 27 16.38 -7.09 -0.45
C VAL A 27 16.11 -8.58 -0.63
N ASP A 28 17.17 -9.38 -0.60
CA ASP A 28 17.06 -10.84 -0.52
C ASP A 28 16.85 -11.25 0.95
N VAL A 29 15.68 -11.80 1.27
CA VAL A 29 15.33 -12.21 2.63
C VAL A 29 15.29 -13.73 2.68
N LEU A 30 16.16 -14.32 3.48
CA LEU A 30 16.34 -15.76 3.50
C LEU A 30 15.20 -16.43 4.27
N PRO A 31 14.83 -17.69 3.94
CA PRO A 31 13.70 -18.37 4.59
C PRO A 31 13.79 -18.47 6.12
N HIS A 32 14.99 -18.44 6.70
CA HIS A 32 15.18 -18.48 8.16
C HIS A 32 14.97 -17.12 8.84
N GLU A 33 14.92 -16.03 8.09
CA GLU A 33 14.60 -14.67 8.56
C GLU A 33 13.08 -14.38 8.45
N VAL A 34 12.28 -15.34 7.98
CA VAL A 34 10.86 -15.17 7.71
C VAL A 34 10.03 -16.10 8.58
N ASP A 35 9.17 -15.52 9.42
CA ASP A 35 8.11 -16.22 10.13
C ASP A 35 6.87 -16.32 9.22
N THR A 36 6.47 -17.53 8.85
CA THR A 36 5.25 -17.77 8.04
C THR A 36 4.03 -18.17 8.87
N GLU A 37 4.18 -18.24 10.19
CA GLU A 37 3.16 -18.79 11.10
C GLU A 37 2.47 -17.70 11.94
N LEU A 38 2.57 -16.43 11.53
CA LEU A 38 1.94 -15.33 12.24
C LEU A 38 0.40 -15.51 12.24
N PRO A 39 -0.25 -15.74 13.40
CA PRO A 39 -1.65 -16.16 13.45
C PRO A 39 -2.59 -14.98 13.17
N ASP A 40 -3.49 -15.14 12.20
CA ASP A 40 -4.51 -14.14 11.86
C ASP A 40 -5.30 -13.66 13.08
N ILE A 41 -5.54 -12.34 13.15
CA ILE A 41 -6.35 -11.72 14.19
C ILE A 41 -7.82 -11.92 13.82
N LYS A 42 -8.51 -12.77 14.58
CA LYS A 42 -9.93 -13.09 14.37
C LYS A 42 -10.78 -12.58 15.52
N ARG A 43 -11.91 -11.94 15.22
CA ARG A 43 -12.91 -11.50 16.22
C ARG A 43 -14.30 -11.66 15.62
N ASN A 44 -15.24 -12.21 16.39
CA ASN A 44 -16.63 -12.40 15.96
C ASN A 44 -16.77 -13.15 14.62
N GLY A 45 -15.87 -14.09 14.30
CA GLY A 45 -15.87 -14.84 13.04
C GLY A 45 -15.24 -14.12 11.84
N TYR A 46 -14.79 -12.87 11.99
CA TYR A 46 -14.13 -12.10 10.93
C TYR A 46 -12.62 -12.04 11.13
N VAL A 47 -11.86 -12.02 10.03
CA VAL A 47 -10.41 -11.86 10.00
C VAL A 47 -10.07 -10.38 9.81
N PHE A 48 -9.44 -9.75 10.80
CA PHE A 48 -9.09 -8.33 10.79
C PHE A 48 -7.68 -8.05 10.26
N SER A 49 -6.86 -9.09 10.11
CA SER A 49 -5.48 -8.99 9.64
C SER A 49 -5.27 -9.58 8.24
N ASP A 50 -6.35 -9.74 7.47
CA ASP A 50 -6.28 -10.31 6.13
C ASP A 50 -5.35 -9.45 5.25
N GLY A 51 -4.36 -10.09 4.63
CA GLY A 51 -3.41 -9.40 3.77
C GLY A 51 -2.38 -8.54 4.51
N PHE A 52 -2.25 -8.64 5.84
CA PHE A 52 -1.34 -7.82 6.64
C PHE A 52 -0.19 -8.61 7.26
N GLY A 53 1.04 -8.12 7.12
CA GLY A 53 2.22 -8.68 7.81
C GLY A 53 3.10 -7.62 8.45
N LYS A 54 4.24 -8.06 8.98
CA LYS A 54 5.16 -7.21 9.75
C LYS A 54 6.55 -7.23 9.14
N ILE A 55 7.20 -6.08 9.16
CA ILE A 55 8.60 -5.90 8.76
C ILE A 55 9.37 -5.23 9.90
N THR A 56 10.55 -5.74 10.21
CA THR A 56 11.44 -5.13 11.21
C THR A 56 11.97 -3.77 10.73
N PRO A 57 12.32 -2.84 11.64
CA PRO A 57 12.81 -1.52 11.25
C PRO A 57 14.09 -1.60 10.41
N ASP A 58 14.99 -2.54 10.73
CA ASP A 58 16.27 -2.69 10.03
C ASP A 58 16.07 -3.11 8.57
N LEU A 59 15.19 -4.10 8.33
CA LEU A 59 14.85 -4.50 6.95
C LEU A 59 14.09 -3.40 6.21
N ALA A 60 13.22 -2.66 6.89
CA ALA A 60 12.53 -1.52 6.27
C ALA A 60 13.52 -0.42 5.84
N HIS A 61 14.59 -0.20 6.62
CA HIS A 61 15.66 0.73 6.27
C HIS A 61 16.42 0.28 5.01
N GLU A 62 16.84 -0.98 4.94
CA GLU A 62 17.51 -1.53 3.75
C GLU A 62 16.63 -1.44 2.50
N VAL A 63 15.32 -1.67 2.65
CA VAL A 63 14.35 -1.49 1.56
C VAL A 63 14.32 -0.03 1.08
N LEU A 64 14.31 0.95 1.99
CA LEU A 64 14.32 2.38 1.64
C LEU A 64 15.62 2.77 0.91
N GLU A 65 16.77 2.29 1.38
CA GLU A 65 18.07 2.52 0.72
C GLU A 65 18.10 1.96 -0.70
N LYS A 66 17.56 0.76 -0.91
CA LYS A 66 17.45 0.14 -2.25
C LYS A 66 16.52 0.92 -3.17
N LEU A 67 15.44 1.48 -2.63
CA LEU A 67 14.51 2.33 -3.36
C LEU A 67 15.04 3.77 -3.56
N LYS A 68 16.21 4.10 -3.00
CA LYS A 68 16.82 5.45 -3.02
C LYS A 68 15.87 6.53 -2.49
N LEU A 69 15.07 6.18 -1.48
CA LEU A 69 14.17 7.12 -0.84
C LEU A 69 14.87 7.83 0.31
N ASP A 70 14.45 9.06 0.60
CA ASP A 70 14.96 9.79 1.76
C ASP A 70 14.68 8.99 3.04
N VAL A 71 15.76 8.63 3.72
CA VAL A 71 15.78 7.83 4.95
C VAL A 71 15.01 8.53 6.08
N HIS A 72 14.95 9.86 6.05
CA HIS A 72 14.18 10.66 7.01
C HIS A 72 12.66 10.51 6.83
N CYS A 73 12.20 10.10 5.66
CA CYS A 73 10.79 9.80 5.40
C CYS A 73 10.56 8.29 5.58
N THR A 74 10.64 7.81 6.81
CA THR A 74 10.49 6.37 7.08
C THR A 74 9.05 5.95 6.77
N SER A 75 8.85 5.29 5.62
CA SER A 75 7.54 4.76 5.23
C SER A 75 7.04 3.74 6.26
N CYS A 76 5.83 3.96 6.78
CA CYS A 76 5.28 3.10 7.83
C CYS A 76 4.74 1.78 7.29
N ALA A 77 4.30 1.76 6.03
CA ALA A 77 3.81 0.57 5.38
C ALA A 77 4.23 0.45 3.91
N TYR A 78 4.28 -0.80 3.44
CA TYR A 78 4.72 -1.19 2.11
C TYR A 78 3.75 -2.20 1.54
N GLN A 79 3.33 -2.01 0.29
CA GLN A 79 2.63 -3.03 -0.47
C GLN A 79 3.68 -3.95 -1.11
N ILE A 80 3.60 -5.24 -0.82
CA ILE A 80 4.69 -6.19 -1.11
C ILE A 80 4.23 -7.37 -1.95
N ARG A 81 5.19 -7.94 -2.67
CA ARG A 81 5.22 -9.32 -3.15
C ARG A 81 6.43 -10.00 -2.54
N TYR A 82 6.21 -11.17 -1.98
CA TYR A 82 7.31 -11.99 -1.50
C TYR A 82 6.96 -13.44 -1.77
N ALA A 83 7.77 -14.16 -2.54
CA ALA A 83 7.47 -15.50 -2.98
C ALA A 83 6.07 -15.61 -3.63
N GLY A 84 5.13 -16.30 -2.96
CA GLY A 84 3.72 -16.38 -3.37
C GLY A 84 2.77 -15.66 -2.41
N PHE A 85 3.31 -14.83 -1.52
CA PHE A 85 2.57 -13.99 -0.59
C PHE A 85 2.35 -12.60 -1.17
N ARG A 86 1.17 -12.03 -0.88
CA ARG A 86 0.83 -10.65 -1.21
C ARG A 86 0.20 -9.96 -0.02
N GLY A 87 0.39 -8.65 0.04
CA GLY A 87 -0.36 -7.82 0.97
C GLY A 87 0.38 -6.54 1.30
N VAL A 88 0.13 -6.07 2.52
CA VAL A 88 0.76 -4.87 3.08
C VAL A 88 1.53 -5.25 4.32
N PHE A 89 2.76 -4.76 4.42
CA PHE A 89 3.56 -4.83 5.64
C PHE A 89 3.60 -3.48 6.33
N ALA A 90 3.52 -3.49 7.65
CA ALA A 90 3.86 -2.31 8.44
C ALA A 90 5.10 -2.56 9.29
N ARG A 91 5.85 -1.48 9.52
CA ARG A 91 7.01 -1.49 10.41
C ARG A 91 6.57 -1.87 11.81
N TRP A 92 7.20 -2.89 12.38
CA TRP A 92 6.90 -3.40 13.70
C TRP A 92 8.19 -3.56 14.50
N PRO A 93 8.21 -3.20 15.81
CA PRO A 93 9.40 -3.37 16.64
C PRO A 93 9.95 -4.79 16.56
N SER A 94 11.26 -4.91 16.34
CA SER A 94 11.94 -6.21 16.37
C SER A 94 11.89 -6.80 17.79
N ARG A 95 11.73 -8.12 17.90
CA ARG A 95 11.80 -8.83 19.17
C ARG A 95 13.24 -9.19 19.57
N GLY A 96 14.23 -8.78 18.78
CA GLY A 96 15.64 -9.17 18.98
C GLY A 96 15.97 -10.58 18.47
N ASP A 97 15.05 -11.19 17.72
CA ASP A 97 15.22 -12.49 17.09
C ASP A 97 15.78 -12.33 15.66
N THR A 98 16.20 -13.44 15.04
CA THR A 98 16.64 -13.48 13.62
C THR A 98 15.50 -13.19 12.62
N ILE A 99 14.24 -13.13 13.09
CA ILE A 99 13.07 -12.92 12.25
C ILE A 99 12.93 -11.45 11.87
N ARG A 100 12.98 -11.19 10.56
CA ARG A 100 12.89 -9.85 9.97
C ARG A 100 11.55 -9.58 9.28
N LEU A 101 10.87 -10.64 8.82
CA LEU A 101 9.54 -10.60 8.20
C LEU A 101 8.59 -11.57 8.90
N ALA A 102 7.34 -11.17 9.10
CA ALA A 102 6.28 -12.05 9.56
C ALA A 102 5.08 -12.02 8.60
N LEU A 103 4.73 -13.18 8.08
CA LEU A 103 3.70 -13.45 7.08
C LEU A 103 2.56 -14.26 7.71
N ARG A 104 1.36 -14.04 7.20
CA ARG A 104 0.15 -14.77 7.59
C ARG A 104 -0.30 -15.74 6.50
N ASP A 105 -1.04 -16.76 6.88
CA ASP A 105 -1.61 -17.72 5.91
C ASP A 105 -2.57 -17.03 4.93
N SER A 106 -3.37 -16.06 5.40
CA SER A 106 -4.26 -15.24 4.57
C SER A 106 -3.56 -14.53 3.40
N MET A 107 -2.26 -14.25 3.52
CA MET A 107 -1.47 -13.58 2.48
C MET A 107 -1.05 -14.52 1.34
N LYS A 108 -1.11 -15.84 1.55
CA LYS A 108 -0.54 -16.86 0.66
C LYS A 108 -1.48 -17.17 -0.50
N ASN A 109 -1.03 -16.90 -1.74
CA ASN A 109 -1.79 -17.28 -2.93
C ASN A 109 -1.24 -18.56 -3.57
N PHE A 110 0.08 -18.73 -3.60
CA PHE A 110 0.73 -19.91 -4.19
C PHE A 110 2.05 -20.22 -3.49
N ASN A 111 2.61 -21.40 -3.77
CA ASN A 111 3.90 -21.79 -3.21
C ASN A 111 5.03 -21.35 -4.14
N SER A 112 6.04 -20.67 -3.61
CA SER A 112 7.23 -20.24 -4.33
C SER A 112 8.45 -20.28 -3.41
N LYS A 113 9.64 -20.43 -3.99
CA LYS A 113 10.93 -20.41 -3.28
C LYS A 113 11.70 -19.10 -3.49
N HIS A 114 11.06 -18.10 -4.08
CA HIS A 114 11.68 -16.82 -4.38
C HIS A 114 11.90 -16.02 -3.09
N THR A 115 13.12 -15.56 -2.85
CA THR A 115 13.56 -14.93 -1.60
C THR A 115 13.74 -13.43 -1.72
N ILE A 116 13.65 -12.86 -2.94
CA ILE A 116 13.72 -11.40 -3.11
C ILE A 116 12.38 -10.80 -2.69
N LEU A 117 12.44 -9.81 -1.81
CA LEU A 117 11.33 -8.94 -1.43
C LEU A 117 11.12 -7.88 -2.51
N GLU A 118 9.90 -7.84 -3.02
CA GLU A 118 9.48 -6.93 -4.08
C GLU A 118 8.47 -5.93 -3.52
N ILE A 119 8.69 -4.64 -3.79
CA ILE A 119 7.80 -3.56 -3.35
C ILE A 119 6.96 -3.09 -4.54
N CYS A 120 5.64 -3.09 -4.40
CA CYS A 120 4.71 -2.52 -5.38
C CYS A 120 4.51 -1.02 -5.14
N SER A 121 4.35 -0.63 -3.88
CA SER A 121 4.05 0.73 -3.44
C SER A 121 4.38 0.90 -1.96
N TRP A 122 4.43 2.13 -1.48
CA TRP A 122 4.72 2.45 -0.08
C TRP A 122 3.90 3.66 0.37
N THR A 123 3.82 3.85 1.69
CA THR A 123 3.05 4.96 2.27
C THR A 123 3.61 6.30 1.82
N ARG A 124 2.75 7.11 1.22
CA ARG A 124 2.99 8.50 0.84
C ARG A 124 1.72 9.30 1.08
N PHE A 125 1.86 10.60 1.30
CA PHE A 125 0.70 11.48 1.26
C PHE A 125 0.09 11.43 -0.15
N GLN A 126 -1.21 11.17 -0.22
CA GLN A 126 -1.98 11.23 -1.46
C GLN A 126 -3.17 12.14 -1.22
N PRO A 127 -3.36 13.20 -2.03
CA PRO A 127 -4.52 14.05 -1.90
C PRO A 127 -5.78 13.23 -2.20
N GLY A 128 -6.74 13.29 -1.27
CA GLY A 128 -8.03 12.64 -1.41
C GLY A 128 -9.04 13.60 -2.03
N PHE A 129 -9.78 13.13 -3.04
CA PHE A 129 -10.86 13.88 -3.66
C PHE A 129 -12.18 13.13 -3.52
N LEU A 130 -13.27 13.88 -3.40
CA LEU A 130 -14.61 13.30 -3.39
C LEU A 130 -14.99 12.86 -4.80
N ASN A 131 -15.24 11.57 -4.95
CA ASN A 131 -15.82 11.03 -6.17
C ASN A 131 -17.35 11.05 -6.07
N ARG A 132 -18.04 11.10 -7.21
CA ARG A 132 -19.50 11.14 -7.30
C ARG A 132 -20.18 10.01 -6.52
N GLN A 133 -19.61 8.80 -6.52
CA GLN A 133 -20.14 7.66 -5.77
C GLN A 133 -20.11 7.89 -4.25
N ILE A 134 -19.05 8.55 -3.74
CA ILE A 134 -18.94 8.87 -2.32
C ILE A 134 -19.94 9.96 -1.96
N ILE A 135 -20.08 10.98 -2.80
CA ILE A 135 -21.07 12.06 -2.63
C ILE A 135 -22.48 11.48 -2.56
N THR A 136 -22.86 10.60 -3.50
CA THR A 136 -24.18 9.94 -3.49
C THR A 136 -24.41 9.14 -2.21
N LEU A 137 -23.40 8.40 -1.74
CA LEU A 137 -23.50 7.64 -0.50
C LEU A 137 -23.74 8.57 0.71
N LEU A 138 -22.97 9.65 0.82
CA LEU A 138 -23.07 10.60 1.92
C LEU A 138 -24.40 11.36 1.91
N SER A 139 -24.89 11.76 0.74
CA SER A 139 -26.21 12.39 0.58
C SER A 139 -27.33 11.48 1.07
N VAL A 140 -27.32 10.19 0.69
CA VAL A 140 -28.28 9.19 1.18
C VAL A 140 -28.17 8.95 2.69
N LEU A 141 -26.97 9.06 3.26
CA LEU A 141 -26.74 8.99 4.70
C LEU A 141 -27.16 10.26 5.47
N GLY A 142 -27.66 11.28 4.77
CA GLY A 142 -28.25 12.49 5.37
C GLY A 142 -27.32 13.70 5.41
N VAL A 143 -26.19 13.69 4.70
CA VAL A 143 -25.37 14.90 4.51
C VAL A 143 -26.10 15.84 3.54
N PRO A 144 -26.42 17.09 3.93
CA PRO A 144 -27.11 18.02 3.04
C PRO A 144 -26.35 18.30 1.75
N ASP A 145 -27.07 18.33 0.63
CA ASP A 145 -26.46 18.53 -0.69
C ASP A 145 -25.77 19.89 -0.83
N GLU A 146 -26.25 20.89 -0.10
CA GLU A 146 -25.65 22.24 -0.01
C GLU A 146 -24.17 22.19 0.36
N ILE A 147 -23.75 21.27 1.25
CA ILE A 147 -22.34 21.13 1.63
C ILE A 147 -21.48 20.73 0.43
N PHE A 148 -21.98 19.85 -0.44
CA PHE A 148 -21.23 19.44 -1.63
C PHE A 148 -21.18 20.56 -2.66
N CYS A 149 -22.26 21.32 -2.82
CA CYS A 149 -22.29 22.52 -3.64
C CYS A 149 -21.26 23.55 -3.16
N ASP A 150 -21.24 23.87 -1.88
CA ASP A 150 -20.28 24.82 -1.27
C ASP A 150 -18.83 24.37 -1.47
N MET A 151 -18.56 23.07 -1.29
CA MET A 151 -17.23 22.49 -1.54
C MET A 151 -16.83 22.63 -3.02
N GLN A 152 -17.77 22.40 -3.94
CA GLN A 152 -17.54 22.55 -5.37
C GLN A 152 -17.30 24.03 -5.75
N GLU A 153 -18.10 24.95 -5.23
CA GLU A 153 -17.96 26.39 -5.46
C GLU A 153 -16.60 26.91 -4.94
N SER A 154 -16.19 26.47 -3.75
CA SER A 154 -14.88 26.80 -3.17
C SER A 154 -13.73 26.30 -4.06
N MET A 155 -13.83 25.08 -4.60
CA MET A 155 -12.84 24.55 -5.53
C MET A 155 -12.81 25.35 -6.84
N LEU A 156 -13.97 25.70 -7.41
CA LEU A 156 -14.05 26.51 -8.64
C LEU A 156 -13.48 27.91 -8.43
N TYR A 157 -13.78 28.54 -7.30
CA TYR A 157 -13.24 29.84 -6.93
C TYR A 157 -11.70 29.81 -6.86
N LYS A 158 -11.15 28.78 -6.19
CA LYS A 158 -9.70 28.54 -6.12
C LYS A 158 -9.08 28.33 -7.50
N LEU A 159 -9.72 27.52 -8.36
CA LEU A 159 -9.23 27.25 -9.72
C LEU A 159 -9.22 28.51 -10.59
N ASN A 160 -10.24 29.37 -10.51
CA ASN A 160 -10.28 30.62 -11.26
C ASN A 160 -9.12 31.55 -10.88
N ARG A 161 -8.76 31.59 -9.59
CA ARG A 161 -7.67 32.43 -9.08
C ARG A 161 -6.28 31.98 -9.50
N ILE A 162 -6.09 30.76 -9.99
CA ILE A 162 -4.79 30.27 -10.48
C ILE A 162 -4.23 31.15 -11.61
N LEU A 163 -5.12 31.72 -12.43
CA LEU A 163 -4.71 32.53 -13.58
C LEU A 163 -4.21 33.92 -13.19
N ASP A 164 -4.66 34.42 -12.03
CA ASP A 164 -4.41 35.80 -11.59
C ASP A 164 -3.42 35.87 -10.41
N ASP A 165 -3.27 34.79 -9.65
CA ASP A 165 -2.52 34.75 -8.39
C ASP A 165 -1.52 33.58 -8.38
N THR A 166 -0.23 33.91 -8.39
CA THR A 166 0.86 32.93 -8.46
C THR A 166 0.98 32.09 -7.18
N ASP A 167 0.64 32.66 -6.02
CA ASP A 167 0.72 31.94 -4.75
C ASP A 167 -0.39 30.89 -4.66
N VAL A 168 -1.60 31.24 -5.12
CA VAL A 168 -2.73 30.29 -5.22
C VAL A 168 -2.44 29.20 -6.26
N ALA A 169 -1.82 29.56 -7.39
CA ALA A 169 -1.38 28.59 -8.38
C ALA A 169 -0.37 27.58 -7.79
N PHE A 170 0.59 28.05 -7.00
CA PHE A 170 1.57 27.21 -6.34
C PHE A 170 0.93 26.29 -5.29
N GLU A 171 0.02 26.81 -4.45
CA GLU A 171 -0.71 26.01 -3.46
C GLU A 171 -1.49 24.87 -4.14
N ILE A 172 -2.24 25.16 -5.21
CA ILE A 172 -3.06 24.15 -5.87
C ILE A 172 -2.19 23.12 -6.61
N LEU A 173 -1.07 23.56 -7.21
CA LEU A 173 -0.12 22.66 -7.86
C LEU A 173 0.48 21.67 -6.85
N THR A 174 0.94 22.16 -5.70
CA THR A 174 1.53 21.31 -4.64
C THR A 174 0.50 20.40 -3.99
N ALA A 175 -0.74 20.88 -3.77
CA ALA A 175 -1.82 20.07 -3.21
C ALA A 175 -2.34 18.99 -4.19
N SER A 176 -2.34 19.27 -5.49
CA SER A 176 -2.88 18.36 -6.52
C SER A 176 -1.83 17.39 -7.06
N CYS A 177 -0.57 17.81 -7.12
CA CYS A 177 0.55 16.95 -7.50
C CYS A 177 1.15 16.34 -6.24
N ALA A 178 0.72 15.12 -5.89
CA ALA A 178 1.53 14.30 -4.99
C ALA A 178 2.94 14.23 -5.59
N GLU A 179 3.96 14.63 -4.83
CA GLU A 179 5.36 14.55 -5.26
C GLU A 179 5.56 13.18 -5.90
N LYS A 180 5.78 13.17 -7.23
CA LYS A 180 6.33 12.00 -7.89
C LYS A 180 7.69 11.84 -7.24
N GLY A 181 7.79 10.96 -6.25
CA GLY A 181 9.04 10.68 -5.55
C GLY A 181 10.05 10.07 -6.53
N ASN A 182 10.69 10.97 -7.27
CA ASN A 182 11.82 10.81 -8.15
C ASN A 182 12.65 12.09 -8.01
N THR A 183 13.46 12.10 -6.96
CA THR A 183 14.81 12.66 -6.97
C THR A 183 15.72 11.60 -6.37
#